data_AF-A0A0C9T762-F1
#
_entry.id   AF-A0A0C9T762-F1
#
_cell.length_a   1.000
_cell.length_b   1.000
_cell.length_c   1.000
_cell.angle_alpha   90.00
_cell.angle_beta   90.00
_cell.angle_gamma   90.00
#
_symmetry.space_group_name_H-M   'P 1'
#
loop_
_entity.id
_entity.type
_entity.pdbx_description
1 polymer ?
#
loop_
_entity_poly.entity_id
_entity_poly.type
_entity_poly.pdbx_seq_one_letter_code
_entity_poly.pdbx_strand_id
1 'polypeptide(L)'
;MASRYSRTLLVAAALACVVLQARGNVFDGKVTPVASVIVRETEIAQCPPVQRLSALKADIESDQSPIMRTVFAYLFPFGPGWNSVLATFYISSVPNFILAFIPAQINANTLNTMTAFATGGLLSDVFLHLVPHAFMGEHQDPGAHFVMVEEKRNILIGLGIFVGFAAFFIMEKTLRVLGGEDDASGHSHSHSHSVSPSGTASAVSTSEAPNGLRSRGGEKTASGEAAASPEPAASSNAPSKLSAYLNLFGDFVHNITDGLAMAASFYSSPLIGATTTLACFAHEIPHEIADYSILVRSGFTKKQAMQSQFLTAVGAFVSTFMGIAIHNISASEEGGIESTDLAAGIRQTASGILGTTVQLSDLVIPFVAGGFLYIGAVAVLPTLLAESKSGAQALREFAAMAVGVICMFLVAWNE
;
A
#
# COMPACT_ATOMS: atom_id res chain seq x y z
N MET A 1 -22.44 21.25 -24.43
CA MET A 1 -21.66 22.50 -24.29
C MET A 1 -20.98 22.65 -22.93
N ALA A 2 -21.57 22.23 -21.80
CA ALA A 2 -21.01 22.41 -20.46
C ALA A 2 -19.61 21.78 -20.20
N SER A 3 -19.28 20.66 -20.85
CA SER A 3 -17.99 19.95 -20.68
C SER A 3 -16.77 20.73 -21.23
N ARG A 4 -16.95 21.53 -22.30
CA ARG A 4 -15.86 22.33 -22.86
C ARG A 4 -15.52 23.55 -22.00
N TYR A 5 -16.53 24.17 -21.39
CA TYR A 5 -16.35 25.31 -20.49
C TYR A 5 -15.59 24.95 -19.20
N SER A 6 -15.84 23.75 -18.65
CA SER A 6 -15.14 23.26 -17.46
C SER A 6 -13.64 23.03 -17.72
N ARG A 7 -13.29 22.45 -18.88
CA ARG A 7 -11.89 22.26 -19.28
C ARG A 7 -11.16 23.57 -19.54
N THR A 8 -11.81 24.54 -20.16
CA THR A 8 -11.20 25.87 -20.38
C THR A 8 -11.06 26.67 -19.08
N LEU A 9 -11.98 26.51 -18.12
CA LEU A 9 -11.87 27.13 -16.80
C LEU A 9 -10.73 26.51 -15.97
N LEU A 10 -10.54 25.18 -16.03
CA LEU A 10 -9.42 24.50 -15.38
C LEU A 10 -8.06 24.90 -15.99
N VAL A 11 -7.98 24.97 -17.32
CA VAL A 11 -6.76 25.42 -18.01
C VAL A 11 -6.47 26.91 -17.74
N ALA A 12 -7.52 27.75 -17.69
CA ALA A 12 -7.38 29.16 -17.32
C ALA A 12 -6.97 29.36 -15.85
N ALA A 13 -7.47 28.53 -14.93
CA ALA A 13 -7.08 28.55 -13.52
C ALA A 13 -5.63 28.08 -13.32
N ALA A 14 -5.20 27.05 -14.06
CA ALA A 14 -3.82 26.58 -14.07
C ALA A 14 -2.86 27.65 -14.65
N LEU A 15 -3.24 28.29 -15.76
CA LEU A 15 -2.46 29.41 -16.35
C LEU A 15 -2.45 30.65 -15.44
N ALA A 16 -3.55 30.95 -14.74
CA ALA A 16 -3.59 32.04 -13.78
C ALA A 16 -2.67 31.78 -12.57
N CYS A 17 -2.57 30.53 -12.10
CA CYS A 17 -1.61 30.17 -11.06
C CYS A 17 -0.16 30.31 -11.53
N VAL A 18 0.15 29.89 -12.76
CA VAL A 18 1.49 30.05 -13.35
C VAL A 18 1.85 31.53 -13.56
N VAL A 19 0.91 32.36 -14.00
CA VAL A 19 1.12 33.81 -14.20
C VAL A 19 1.22 34.57 -12.86
N LEU A 20 0.51 34.13 -11.82
CA LEU A 20 0.64 34.69 -10.47
C LEU A 20 1.96 34.29 -9.80
N GLN A 21 2.47 33.08 -10.05
CA GLN A 21 3.82 32.67 -9.63
C GLN A 21 4.91 33.44 -10.39
N ALA A 22 4.71 33.75 -11.68
CA ALA A 22 5.66 34.53 -12.48
C ALA A 22 5.69 36.04 -12.13
N ARG A 23 4.70 36.56 -11.39
CA ARG A 23 4.63 37.98 -10.98
C ARG A 23 5.11 38.28 -9.57
N GLY A 24 5.41 37.26 -8.77
CA GLY A 24 6.06 37.45 -7.48
C GLY A 24 7.58 37.42 -7.63
N ASN A 25 8.18 38.49 -8.15
CA ASN A 25 9.58 38.90 -7.86
C ASN A 25 9.97 40.14 -8.68
N VAL A 26 9.46 41.30 -8.28
CA VAL A 26 10.17 42.58 -8.46
C VAL A 26 10.36 43.15 -7.07
N PHE A 27 11.42 42.73 -6.40
CA PHE A 27 11.86 43.31 -5.14
C PHE A 27 12.73 44.52 -5.46
N ASP A 28 12.17 45.70 -5.24
CA ASP A 28 12.88 46.97 -5.33
C ASP A 28 13.90 47.08 -4.18
N GLY A 29 15.07 47.63 -4.51
CA GLY A 29 16.31 47.44 -3.77
C GLY A 29 16.37 48.07 -2.39
N LYS A 30 16.59 47.22 -1.37
CA LYS A 30 17.54 47.44 -0.28
C LYS A 30 18.17 46.08 0.06
N VAL A 31 19.37 45.81 -0.49
CA VAL A 31 20.14 44.60 -0.20
C VAL A 31 20.50 44.61 1.29
N THR A 32 19.74 43.85 2.06
CA THR A 32 20.12 43.45 3.40
C THR A 32 21.18 42.34 3.28
N PRO A 33 22.15 42.23 4.20
CA PRO A 33 23.26 41.26 4.13
C PRO A 33 22.82 39.79 4.22
N VAL A 34 21.53 39.53 4.36
CA VAL A 34 20.91 38.19 4.43
C VAL A 34 20.88 37.51 3.05
N ALA A 35 20.92 38.27 1.95
CA ALA A 35 20.83 37.72 0.60
C ALA A 35 22.06 36.91 0.13
N SER A 36 23.21 37.02 0.82
CA SER A 36 24.47 36.37 0.43
C SER A 36 24.92 35.23 1.35
N VAL A 37 24.12 34.86 2.35
CA VAL A 37 24.48 33.77 3.27
C VAL A 37 24.31 32.45 2.54
N ILE A 38 25.40 31.74 2.28
CA ILE A 38 25.39 30.37 1.74
C ILE A 38 25.86 29.50 2.90
N VAL A 39 25.09 28.46 3.23
CA VAL A 39 25.48 27.49 4.27
C VAL A 39 25.28 26.12 3.67
N ARG A 40 26.40 25.47 3.37
CA ARG A 40 26.41 24.13 2.82
C ARG A 40 26.25 23.09 3.92
N GLU A 41 25.58 21.99 3.61
CA GLU A 41 25.47 20.86 4.54
C GLU A 41 26.83 20.31 5.00
N THR A 42 27.83 20.33 4.11
CA THR A 42 29.21 19.95 4.42
C THR A 42 29.89 20.87 5.44
N GLU A 43 29.51 22.14 5.50
CA GLU A 43 30.01 23.08 6.52
C GLU A 43 29.45 22.73 7.91
N ILE A 44 28.18 22.30 7.96
CA ILE A 44 27.56 21.84 9.21
C ILE A 44 28.25 20.55 9.69
N ALA A 45 28.52 19.60 8.79
CA ALA A 45 29.23 18.36 9.12
C ALA A 45 30.63 18.61 9.73
N GLN A 46 31.28 19.72 9.36
CA GLN A 46 32.60 20.11 9.90
C GLN A 46 32.54 20.80 11.26
N CYS A 47 31.36 21.13 11.78
CA CYS A 47 31.23 21.76 13.09
C CYS A 47 31.74 20.84 14.22
N PRO A 48 32.58 21.33 15.17
CA PRO A 48 33.15 20.49 16.23
C PRO A 48 32.14 19.72 17.10
N PRO A 49 30.95 20.26 17.45
CA PRO A 49 29.91 19.47 18.12
C PRO A 49 29.39 18.31 17.26
N VAL A 50 29.22 18.52 15.95
CA VAL A 50 28.70 17.53 15.00
C VAL A 50 29.70 16.40 14.82
N GLN A 51 30.99 16.72 14.71
CA GLN A 51 32.06 15.72 14.65
C GLN A 51 32.15 14.88 15.92
N ARG A 52 31.99 15.49 17.10
CA ARG A 52 31.98 14.76 18.39
C ARG A 52 30.79 13.80 18.49
N LEU A 53 29.61 14.24 18.08
CA LEU A 53 28.43 13.38 18.03
C LEU A 53 28.59 12.27 16.99
N SER A 54 29.18 12.57 15.84
CA SER A 54 29.43 11.58 14.78
C SER A 54 30.43 10.52 15.21
N ALA A 55 31.52 10.91 15.88
CA ALA A 55 32.47 9.98 16.46
C ALA A 55 31.81 9.10 17.53
N LEU A 56 31.03 9.69 18.44
CA LEU A 56 30.29 8.93 19.46
C LEU A 56 29.30 7.93 18.82
N LYS A 57 28.56 8.35 17.80
CA LYS A 57 27.62 7.47 17.10
C LYS A 57 28.35 6.33 16.39
N ALA A 58 29.46 6.61 15.70
CA ALA A 58 30.28 5.59 15.06
C ALA A 58 30.84 4.56 16.07
N ASP A 59 31.29 5.01 17.24
CA ASP A 59 31.76 4.14 18.31
C ASP A 59 30.62 3.23 18.83
N ILE A 60 29.45 3.81 19.15
CA ILE A 60 28.27 3.05 19.61
C ILE A 60 27.82 2.03 18.56
N GLU A 61 27.77 2.45 17.29
CA GLU A 61 27.39 1.59 16.18
C GLU A 61 28.39 0.44 15.94
N SER A 62 29.67 0.67 16.19
CA SER A 62 30.69 -0.39 16.10
C SER A 62 30.50 -1.47 17.16
N ASP A 63 29.93 -1.11 18.31
CA ASP A 63 29.60 -2.02 19.41
C ASP A 63 28.23 -2.72 19.24
N GLN A 64 27.30 -2.14 18.46
CA GLN A 64 25.97 -2.71 18.24
C GLN A 64 25.98 -3.84 17.18
N SER A 65 25.52 -5.02 17.60
CA SER A 65 25.26 -6.27 16.84
C SER A 65 26.14 -6.50 15.60
N PRO A 66 27.38 -6.99 15.76
CA PRO A 66 28.20 -7.45 14.64
C PRO A 66 27.51 -8.54 13.80
N ILE A 67 26.55 -9.26 14.37
CA ILE A 67 25.82 -10.34 13.70
C ILE A 67 24.91 -9.79 12.59
N MET A 68 24.06 -8.81 12.88
CA MET A 68 23.12 -8.27 11.88
C MET A 68 23.87 -7.60 10.72
N ARG A 69 24.91 -6.82 11.03
CA ARG A 69 25.78 -6.20 10.01
C ARG A 69 26.46 -7.25 9.14
N THR A 70 26.97 -8.34 9.74
CA THR A 70 27.59 -9.44 8.99
C THR A 70 26.57 -10.16 8.10
N VAL A 71 25.38 -10.43 8.62
CA VAL A 71 24.30 -11.08 7.86
C VAL A 71 23.88 -10.20 6.68
N PHE A 72 23.65 -8.91 6.89
CA PHE A 72 23.27 -7.96 5.83
C PHE A 72 24.37 -7.76 4.80
N ALA A 73 25.64 -7.67 5.22
CA ALA A 73 26.75 -7.61 4.28
C ALA A 73 26.87 -8.86 3.41
N TYR A 74 26.51 -10.04 3.95
CA TYR A 74 26.45 -11.28 3.18
C TYR A 74 25.24 -11.33 2.24
N LEU A 75 24.07 -10.88 2.70
CA LEU A 75 22.83 -10.88 1.91
C LEU A 75 22.83 -9.84 0.79
N PHE A 76 23.52 -8.70 0.99
CA PHE A 76 23.55 -7.54 0.10
C PHE A 76 25.00 -7.07 -0.14
N PRO A 77 25.82 -7.85 -0.86
CA PRO A 77 27.26 -7.59 -1.01
C PRO A 77 27.60 -6.56 -2.10
N PHE A 78 26.61 -6.03 -2.83
CA PHE A 78 26.81 -5.17 -4.00
C PHE A 78 26.56 -3.69 -3.68
N GLY A 79 26.57 -2.85 -4.72
CA GLY A 79 26.15 -1.45 -4.61
C GLY A 79 24.62 -1.30 -4.55
N PRO A 80 24.11 -0.09 -4.25
CA PRO A 80 22.70 0.17 -3.98
C PRO A 80 21.76 -0.33 -5.09
N GLY A 81 22.09 -0.09 -6.35
CA GLY A 81 21.26 -0.56 -7.48
C GLY A 81 21.18 -2.09 -7.60
N TRP A 82 22.29 -2.81 -7.43
CA TRP A 82 22.27 -4.28 -7.48
C TRP A 82 21.68 -4.90 -6.23
N ASN A 83 21.90 -4.29 -5.06
CA ASN A 83 21.24 -4.72 -3.82
C ASN A 83 19.73 -4.51 -3.90
N SER A 84 19.25 -3.44 -4.53
CA SER A 84 17.82 -3.23 -4.78
C SER A 84 17.23 -4.36 -5.62
N VAL A 85 17.90 -4.73 -6.73
CA VAL A 85 17.44 -5.82 -7.61
C VAL A 85 17.45 -7.17 -6.88
N LEU A 86 18.48 -7.41 -6.06
CA LEU A 86 18.61 -8.64 -5.27
C LEU A 86 17.54 -8.72 -4.17
N ALA A 87 17.26 -7.61 -3.51
CA ALA A 87 16.17 -7.49 -2.54
C ALA A 87 14.81 -7.76 -3.17
N THR A 88 14.53 -7.14 -4.32
CA THR A 88 13.31 -7.40 -5.10
C THR A 88 13.20 -8.88 -5.47
N PHE A 89 14.32 -9.51 -5.84
CA PHE A 89 14.33 -10.96 -6.06
C PHE A 89 13.95 -11.74 -4.80
N TYR A 90 14.48 -11.38 -3.62
CA TYR A 90 14.13 -12.05 -2.37
C TYR A 90 12.66 -11.90 -2.02
N ILE A 91 12.11 -10.69 -2.06
CA ILE A 91 10.71 -10.44 -1.65
C ILE A 91 9.71 -11.01 -2.66
N SER A 92 10.01 -11.01 -3.96
CA SER A 92 9.05 -11.48 -4.96
C SER A 92 9.21 -12.97 -5.33
N SER A 93 10.42 -13.53 -5.29
CA SER A 93 10.63 -14.92 -5.75
C SER A 93 10.54 -15.96 -4.64
N VAL A 94 11.01 -15.64 -3.43
CA VAL A 94 11.09 -16.61 -2.33
C VAL A 94 9.69 -16.93 -1.77
N PRO A 95 8.80 -15.96 -1.47
CA PRO A 95 7.43 -16.27 -1.07
C PRO A 95 6.70 -17.11 -2.12
N ASN A 96 6.81 -16.75 -3.40
CA ASN A 96 6.27 -17.50 -4.52
C ASN A 96 6.78 -18.95 -4.60
N PHE A 97 8.06 -19.18 -4.28
CA PHE A 97 8.61 -20.53 -4.18
C PHE A 97 8.05 -21.30 -2.97
N ILE A 98 7.89 -20.64 -1.82
CA ILE A 98 7.28 -21.24 -0.62
C ILE A 98 5.85 -21.72 -0.93
N LEU A 99 5.07 -20.96 -1.71
CA LEU A 99 3.72 -21.35 -2.13
C LEU A 99 3.66 -22.70 -2.86
N ALA A 100 4.72 -23.09 -3.57
CA ALA A 100 4.78 -24.37 -4.26
C ALA A 100 4.61 -25.55 -3.29
N PHE A 101 5.04 -25.41 -2.04
CA PHE A 101 4.95 -26.43 -0.99
C PHE A 101 3.68 -26.32 -0.15
N ILE A 102 2.93 -25.22 -0.27
CA ILE A 102 1.70 -25.00 0.48
C ILE A 102 0.52 -25.73 -0.20
N PRO A 103 -0.36 -26.39 0.59
CA PRO A 103 -1.55 -27.03 0.06
C PRO A 103 -2.55 -26.01 -0.48
N ALA A 104 -3.29 -26.40 -1.53
CA ALA A 104 -4.24 -25.53 -2.22
C ALA A 104 -5.45 -25.10 -1.38
N GLN A 105 -5.71 -25.77 -0.25
CA GLN A 105 -6.86 -25.51 0.61
C GLN A 105 -6.37 -25.19 2.04
N ILE A 106 -6.35 -23.90 2.36
CA ILE A 106 -6.06 -23.39 3.70
C ILE A 106 -7.39 -23.06 4.40
N ASN A 107 -7.45 -23.28 5.72
CA ASN A 107 -8.61 -22.90 6.53
C ASN A 107 -8.78 -21.38 6.55
N ALA A 108 -10.02 -20.88 6.39
CA ALA A 108 -10.31 -19.44 6.41
C ALA A 108 -9.83 -18.75 7.70
N ASN A 109 -9.96 -19.38 8.86
CA ASN A 109 -9.48 -18.82 10.13
C ASN A 109 -7.96 -18.65 10.14
N THR A 110 -7.22 -19.59 9.55
CA THR A 110 -5.77 -19.48 9.42
C THR A 110 -5.40 -18.35 8.46
N LEU A 111 -6.14 -18.23 7.36
CA LEU A 111 -5.98 -17.14 6.39
C LEU A 111 -6.15 -15.78 7.07
N ASN A 112 -7.23 -15.60 7.82
CA ASN A 112 -7.53 -14.33 8.46
C ASN A 112 -6.50 -14.00 9.56
N THR A 113 -5.97 -15.00 10.25
CA THR A 113 -4.85 -14.81 11.19
C THR A 113 -3.56 -14.39 10.48
N MET A 114 -3.25 -15.00 9.33
CA MET A 114 -2.09 -14.64 8.49
C MET A 114 -2.25 -13.22 7.92
N THR A 115 -3.41 -12.89 7.37
CA THR A 115 -3.74 -11.55 6.87
C THR A 115 -3.69 -10.50 7.99
N ALA A 116 -4.15 -10.83 9.20
CA ALA A 116 -4.03 -9.92 10.35
C ALA A 116 -2.58 -9.66 10.76
N PHE A 117 -1.72 -10.69 10.75
CA PHE A 117 -0.29 -10.53 10.97
C PHE A 117 0.35 -9.64 9.90
N ALA A 118 0.08 -9.89 8.61
CA ALA A 118 0.59 -9.07 7.51
C ALA A 118 0.11 -7.62 7.58
N THR A 119 -1.19 -7.40 7.87
CA THR A 119 -1.76 -6.05 8.04
C THR A 119 -1.08 -5.30 9.18
N GLY A 120 -0.82 -5.99 10.31
CA GLY A 120 -0.07 -5.43 11.42
C GLY A 120 1.34 -5.03 11.02
N GLY A 121 2.06 -5.93 10.33
CA GLY A 121 3.40 -5.68 9.80
C GLY A 121 3.41 -4.50 8.83
N LEU A 122 2.63 -4.54 7.75
CA LEU A 122 2.58 -3.51 6.71
C LEU A 122 2.18 -2.12 7.26
N LEU A 123 1.14 -2.01 8.09
CA LEU A 123 0.78 -0.71 8.69
C LEU A 123 1.84 -0.20 9.65
N SER A 124 2.48 -1.10 10.42
CA SER A 124 3.56 -0.68 11.33
C SER A 124 4.84 -0.28 10.60
N ASP A 125 5.18 -0.90 9.47
CA ASP A 125 6.29 -0.46 8.62
C ASP A 125 6.04 0.96 8.10
N VAL A 126 4.81 1.25 7.65
CA VAL A 126 4.44 2.62 7.25
C VAL A 126 4.63 3.61 8.40
N PHE A 127 4.06 3.36 9.58
CA PHE A 127 4.05 4.33 10.67
C PHE A 127 5.35 4.43 11.47
N LEU A 128 6.08 3.33 11.63
CA LEU A 128 7.27 3.25 12.47
C LEU A 128 8.57 3.40 11.69
N HIS A 129 8.54 3.23 10.37
CA HIS A 129 9.74 3.21 9.54
C HIS A 129 9.61 4.16 8.33
N LEU A 130 8.70 3.93 7.38
CA LEU A 130 8.63 4.72 6.14
C LEU A 130 8.24 6.19 6.37
N VAL A 131 7.22 6.47 7.19
CA VAL A 131 6.76 7.84 7.46
C VAL A 131 7.83 8.64 8.22
N PRO A 132 8.39 8.16 9.34
CA PRO A 132 9.50 8.84 10.00
C PRO A 132 10.66 9.13 9.03
N HIS A 133 11.08 8.13 8.25
CA HIS A 133 12.17 8.28 7.28
C HIS A 133 11.86 9.33 6.21
N ALA A 134 10.65 9.34 5.65
CA ALA A 134 10.20 10.32 4.67
C ALA A 134 10.37 11.77 5.17
N PHE A 135 10.11 12.03 6.46
CA PHE A 135 10.30 13.36 7.04
C PHE A 135 11.76 13.67 7.40
N MET A 136 12.58 12.67 7.68
CA MET A 136 13.99 12.86 8.02
C MET A 136 14.90 13.04 6.80
N GLY A 137 14.59 12.42 5.64
CA GLY A 137 15.36 12.53 4.39
C GLY A 137 16.32 11.36 4.13
N GLU A 138 16.88 11.28 2.91
CA GLU A 138 17.85 10.26 2.49
C GLU A 138 19.28 10.64 2.96
N HIS A 139 20.02 9.71 3.57
CA HIS A 139 21.36 10.00 4.10
C HIS A 139 22.36 8.87 3.83
N GLN A 140 23.40 9.16 3.06
CA GLN A 140 24.42 8.18 2.68
C GLN A 140 25.62 8.11 3.65
N ASP A 141 25.83 9.12 4.50
CA ASP A 141 27.06 9.24 5.29
C ASP A 141 26.93 8.66 6.71
N PRO A 142 27.89 7.84 7.19
CA PRO A 142 27.91 7.40 8.58
C PRO A 142 28.20 8.56 9.54
N GLY A 143 27.32 8.80 10.53
CA GLY A 143 27.56 9.80 11.57
C GLY A 143 26.30 10.43 12.18
N ALA A 144 26.49 11.48 12.98
CA ALA A 144 25.40 12.23 13.59
C ALA A 144 24.86 13.25 12.59
N HIS A 145 23.59 13.09 12.23
CA HIS A 145 22.94 13.89 11.20
C HIS A 145 22.25 15.12 11.78
N PHE A 146 22.28 16.20 11.01
CA PHE A 146 21.58 17.42 11.32
C PHE A 146 20.53 17.68 10.24
N VAL A 147 19.27 17.42 10.60
CA VAL A 147 18.13 17.69 9.72
C VAL A 147 17.65 19.11 9.97
N MET A 148 17.74 19.97 8.95
CA MET A 148 17.11 21.29 8.99
C MET A 148 15.60 21.13 8.81
N VAL A 149 14.82 21.59 9.80
CA VAL A 149 13.36 21.55 9.71
C VAL A 149 12.87 22.68 8.81
N GLU A 150 12.55 22.34 7.57
CA GLU A 150 11.88 23.22 6.61
C GLU A 150 10.36 22.92 6.60
N GLU A 151 9.54 23.85 7.08
CA GLU A 151 8.08 23.66 7.19
C GLU A 151 7.44 23.32 5.82
N LYS A 152 7.89 23.98 4.76
CA LYS A 152 7.40 23.77 3.39
C LYS A 152 7.80 22.41 2.83
N ARG A 153 9.02 21.94 3.15
CA ARG A 153 9.46 20.56 2.84
C ARG A 153 8.51 19.55 3.46
N ASN A 154 8.20 19.69 4.75
CA ASN A 154 7.30 18.75 5.43
C ASN A 154 5.88 18.74 4.82
N ILE A 155 5.39 19.87 4.33
CA ILE A 155 4.12 19.93 3.58
C ILE A 155 4.21 19.14 2.26
N LEU A 156 5.32 19.25 1.53
CA LEU A 156 5.54 18.51 0.28
C LEU A 156 5.67 17.00 0.53
N ILE A 157 6.38 16.59 1.58
CA ILE A 157 6.46 15.19 2.01
C ILE A 157 5.05 14.66 2.34
N GLY A 158 4.27 15.39 3.14
CA GLY A 158 2.89 15.01 3.44
C GLY A 158 1.99 14.96 2.20
N LEU A 159 2.19 15.87 1.24
CA LEU A 159 1.51 15.83 -0.06
C LEU A 159 1.91 14.59 -0.85
N GLY A 160 3.18 14.17 -0.83
CA GLY A 160 3.66 12.94 -1.45
C GLY A 160 2.94 11.70 -0.91
N ILE A 161 2.79 11.60 0.42
CA ILE A 161 2.00 10.54 1.07
C ILE A 161 0.55 10.56 0.58
N PHE A 162 -0.07 11.75 0.55
CA PHE A 162 -1.45 11.87 0.08
C PHE A 162 -1.60 11.50 -1.40
N VAL A 163 -0.67 11.91 -2.26
CA VAL A 163 -0.67 11.58 -3.69
C VAL A 163 -0.51 10.07 -3.89
N GLY A 164 0.37 9.41 -3.13
CA GLY A 164 0.49 7.96 -3.13
C GLY A 164 -0.82 7.27 -2.78
N PHE A 165 -1.42 7.66 -1.65
CA PHE A 165 -2.72 7.14 -1.21
C PHE A 165 -3.82 7.35 -2.28
N ALA A 166 -3.90 8.56 -2.84
CA ALA A 166 -4.91 8.93 -3.83
C ALA A 166 -4.69 8.19 -5.17
N ALA A 167 -3.45 7.99 -5.60
CA ALA A 167 -3.13 7.25 -6.82
C ALA A 167 -3.64 5.80 -6.72
N PHE A 168 -3.38 5.14 -5.59
CA PHE A 168 -3.85 3.79 -5.31
C PHE A 168 -5.39 3.70 -5.27
N PHE A 169 -6.03 4.65 -4.58
CA PHE A 169 -7.49 4.76 -4.57
C PHE A 169 -8.08 4.93 -5.97
N ILE A 170 -7.55 5.88 -6.76
CA ILE A 170 -8.04 6.17 -8.11
C ILE A 170 -7.91 4.93 -8.99
N MET A 171 -6.75 4.29 -8.94
CA MET A 171 -6.47 3.12 -9.74
C MET A 171 -7.39 1.94 -9.35
N GLU A 172 -7.52 1.60 -8.07
CA GLU A 172 -8.44 0.55 -7.63
C GLU A 172 -9.89 0.88 -8.02
N LYS A 173 -10.30 2.14 -7.83
CA LYS A 173 -11.64 2.60 -8.20
C LYS A 173 -11.90 2.48 -9.69
N THR A 174 -10.96 2.91 -10.53
CA THR A 174 -11.05 2.81 -11.99
C THR A 174 -11.24 1.36 -12.42
N LEU A 175 -10.54 0.42 -11.79
CA LEU A 175 -10.64 -0.99 -12.16
C LEU A 175 -11.93 -1.64 -11.71
N ARG A 176 -12.44 -1.28 -10.53
CA ARG A 176 -13.77 -1.72 -10.10
C ARG A 176 -14.86 -1.21 -11.03
N VAL A 177 -14.69 -0.02 -11.61
CA VAL A 177 -15.63 0.53 -12.60
C VAL A 177 -15.49 -0.20 -13.95
N LEU A 178 -14.28 -0.38 -14.45
CA LEU A 178 -14.02 -1.06 -15.73
C LEU A 178 -14.35 -2.56 -15.68
N GLY A 179 -14.18 -3.21 -14.53
CA GLY A 179 -14.51 -4.62 -14.32
C GLY A 179 -15.97 -4.85 -13.93
N GLY A 180 -16.73 -3.79 -13.64
CA GLY A 180 -18.12 -3.87 -13.16
C GLY A 180 -19.20 -3.87 -14.24
N GLU A 181 -18.84 -3.90 -15.53
CA GLU A 181 -19.83 -3.81 -16.62
C GLU A 181 -20.46 -5.14 -17.06
N ASP A 182 -20.07 -6.28 -16.47
CA ASP A 182 -20.66 -7.59 -16.83
C ASP A 182 -21.87 -8.03 -15.96
N ASP A 183 -22.31 -7.22 -14.99
CA ASP A 183 -23.52 -7.49 -14.17
C ASP A 183 -24.69 -6.51 -14.44
N ALA A 184 -24.69 -5.84 -15.59
CA ALA A 184 -25.75 -4.90 -16.00
C ALA A 184 -26.43 -5.28 -17.33
N SER A 185 -26.87 -6.54 -17.49
CA SER A 185 -27.82 -6.93 -18.56
C SER A 185 -29.06 -7.67 -18.03
N GLY A 186 -29.64 -7.17 -16.95
CA GLY A 186 -30.85 -7.72 -16.32
C GLY A 186 -32.08 -6.82 -16.39
N HIS A 187 -32.38 -6.19 -17.53
CA HIS A 187 -33.65 -5.46 -17.71
C HIS A 187 -34.71 -6.37 -18.37
N SER A 188 -35.39 -7.19 -17.56
CA SER A 188 -36.67 -7.78 -17.94
C SER A 188 -37.81 -6.82 -17.60
N HIS A 189 -38.16 -5.93 -18.52
CA HIS A 189 -39.39 -5.14 -18.45
C HIS A 189 -40.56 -5.93 -19.05
N SER A 190 -41.26 -6.71 -18.22
CA SER A 190 -42.60 -7.20 -18.54
C SER A 190 -43.63 -6.15 -18.10
N HIS A 191 -44.20 -5.42 -19.05
CA HIS A 191 -45.36 -4.57 -18.83
C HIS A 191 -46.64 -5.35 -19.11
N SER A 192 -47.48 -5.56 -18.09
CA SER A 192 -48.90 -5.84 -18.31
C SER A 192 -49.78 -5.25 -17.19
N HIS A 193 -50.37 -4.11 -17.54
CA HIS A 193 -51.69 -3.56 -17.19
C HIS A 193 -52.12 -3.15 -15.77
N SER A 194 -52.57 -1.88 -15.77
CA SER A 194 -53.78 -1.29 -15.15
C SER A 194 -53.76 -0.82 -13.70
N VAL A 195 -53.69 0.51 -13.58
CA VAL A 195 -54.01 1.41 -12.47
C VAL A 195 -55.53 1.41 -12.22
N SER A 196 -55.98 0.90 -11.06
CA SER A 196 -56.58 1.62 -9.89
C SER A 196 -58.09 1.96 -10.00
N PRO A 197 -58.80 2.36 -8.91
CA PRO A 197 -58.40 2.52 -7.49
C PRO A 197 -59.39 1.96 -6.44
N SER A 198 -58.98 1.99 -5.17
CA SER A 198 -59.73 2.62 -4.05
C SER A 198 -59.78 1.77 -2.76
N GLY A 199 -59.47 2.42 -1.64
CA GLY A 199 -60.21 2.20 -0.39
C GLY A 199 -59.51 1.45 0.75
N THR A 200 -58.67 2.17 1.49
CA THR A 200 -58.61 2.24 2.97
C THR A 200 -59.18 1.11 3.85
N ALA A 201 -58.28 0.63 4.72
CA ALA A 201 -58.39 0.56 6.18
C ALA A 201 -59.04 -0.66 6.89
N SER A 202 -58.21 -1.23 7.77
CA SER A 202 -58.48 -1.58 9.17
C SER A 202 -59.27 -2.86 9.55
N ALA A 203 -58.54 -3.66 10.33
CA ALA A 203 -58.95 -4.25 11.61
C ALA A 203 -59.53 -5.67 11.66
N VAL A 204 -58.88 -6.40 12.57
CA VAL A 204 -59.40 -7.33 13.58
C VAL A 204 -59.49 -8.82 13.24
N SER A 205 -58.66 -9.55 14.00
CA SER A 205 -58.79 -10.94 14.40
C SER A 205 -60.18 -11.26 14.93
N THR A 206 -60.71 -12.45 14.66
CA THR A 206 -61.02 -13.49 15.68
C THR A 206 -61.71 -14.70 15.05
N SER A 207 -61.25 -15.88 15.49
CA SER A 207 -62.01 -17.11 15.80
C SER A 207 -62.95 -17.71 14.74
N GLU A 208 -62.71 -18.97 14.38
CA GLU A 208 -63.47 -20.10 14.94
C GLU A 208 -62.98 -21.43 14.32
N ALA A 209 -62.51 -22.33 15.18
CA ALA A 209 -62.77 -23.77 15.00
C ALA A 209 -64.09 -24.05 15.75
N PRO A 210 -64.88 -25.08 15.40
CA PRO A 210 -64.48 -26.43 15.80
C PRO A 210 -64.98 -27.60 14.94
N ASN A 211 -64.36 -28.75 15.22
CA ASN A 211 -64.92 -30.11 15.19
C ASN A 211 -65.21 -30.81 13.86
N GLY A 212 -64.46 -31.90 13.63
CA GLY A 212 -64.78 -32.93 12.65
C GLY A 212 -63.97 -34.22 12.83
N LEU A 213 -64.19 -34.89 13.96
CA LEU A 213 -64.16 -36.36 14.18
C LEU A 213 -63.12 -37.24 13.46
N ARG A 214 -62.30 -37.90 14.30
CA ARG A 214 -61.41 -39.02 13.99
C ARG A 214 -62.21 -40.28 13.63
N SER A 215 -61.78 -41.00 12.60
CA SER A 215 -61.92 -42.47 12.55
C SER A 215 -60.68 -43.11 11.90
N ARG A 216 -60.29 -44.26 12.47
CA ARG A 216 -59.06 -45.03 12.22
C ARG A 216 -59.25 -46.05 11.10
N GLY A 217 -58.17 -46.32 10.35
CA GLY A 217 -57.75 -47.69 10.03
C GLY A 217 -57.57 -48.03 8.55
N GLY A 218 -56.44 -48.67 8.22
CA GLY A 218 -56.35 -49.61 7.08
C GLY A 218 -55.37 -49.29 5.95
N GLU A 219 -54.10 -49.66 6.16
CA GLU A 219 -53.25 -50.50 5.28
C GLU A 219 -52.95 -50.15 3.79
N LYS A 220 -51.63 -50.03 3.53
CA LYS A 220 -50.80 -50.24 2.32
C LYS A 220 -51.49 -50.59 0.98
N THR A 221 -51.22 -49.84 -0.09
CA THR A 221 -50.20 -50.16 -1.15
C THR A 221 -50.25 -49.19 -2.36
N ALA A 222 -49.04 -48.92 -2.89
CA ALA A 222 -48.66 -48.66 -4.28
C ALA A 222 -48.88 -47.29 -4.97
N SER A 223 -47.74 -46.79 -5.46
CA SER A 223 -47.46 -46.04 -6.71
C SER A 223 -47.70 -44.53 -6.76
N GLY A 224 -46.64 -43.80 -7.14
CA GLY A 224 -46.70 -42.40 -7.53
C GLY A 224 -45.37 -41.68 -7.29
N GLU A 225 -44.49 -41.71 -8.27
CA GLU A 225 -43.27 -40.89 -8.34
C GLU A 225 -43.60 -39.41 -8.11
N ALA A 226 -43.03 -38.82 -7.06
CA ALA A 226 -42.94 -37.38 -6.90
C ALA A 226 -41.46 -37.00 -7.07
N ALA A 227 -41.17 -36.38 -8.22
CA ALA A 227 -39.91 -35.72 -8.48
C ALA A 227 -39.63 -34.70 -7.37
N ALA A 228 -38.59 -34.95 -6.58
CA ALA A 228 -38.05 -33.95 -5.68
C ALA A 228 -37.48 -32.81 -6.55
N SER A 229 -38.14 -31.67 -6.50
CA SER A 229 -37.60 -30.40 -6.99
C SER A 229 -36.19 -30.22 -6.39
N PRO A 230 -35.15 -29.92 -7.17
CA PRO A 230 -33.87 -29.56 -6.59
C PRO A 230 -34.09 -28.28 -5.79
N GLU A 231 -33.87 -28.35 -4.48
CA GLU A 231 -33.65 -27.15 -3.68
C GLU A 231 -32.59 -26.31 -4.40
N PRO A 232 -32.80 -24.99 -4.59
CA PRO A 232 -31.74 -24.15 -5.08
C PRO A 232 -30.62 -24.22 -4.05
N ALA A 233 -29.52 -24.88 -4.42
CA ALA A 233 -28.29 -24.91 -3.67
C ALA A 233 -27.98 -23.48 -3.23
N ALA A 234 -27.84 -23.30 -1.92
CA ALA A 234 -27.36 -22.06 -1.34
C ALA A 234 -26.17 -21.57 -2.16
N SER A 235 -26.30 -20.39 -2.77
CA SER A 235 -25.23 -19.73 -3.51
C SER A 235 -24.02 -19.64 -2.59
N SER A 236 -23.06 -20.53 -2.79
CA SER A 236 -21.81 -20.53 -2.04
C SER A 236 -21.14 -19.18 -2.26
N ASN A 237 -20.67 -18.54 -1.19
CA ASN A 237 -19.80 -17.36 -1.20
C ASN A 237 -18.42 -17.68 -1.82
N ALA A 238 -18.38 -18.32 -2.99
CA ALA A 238 -17.15 -18.55 -3.74
C ALA A 238 -16.79 -17.23 -4.46
N PRO A 239 -15.57 -16.70 -4.29
CA PRO A 239 -15.17 -15.46 -4.94
C PRO A 239 -15.28 -15.60 -6.46
N SER A 240 -15.97 -14.66 -7.11
CA SER A 240 -16.18 -14.68 -8.57
C SER A 240 -14.84 -14.56 -9.31
N LYS A 241 -14.80 -14.97 -10.59
CA LYS A 241 -13.61 -14.77 -11.43
C LYS A 241 -13.20 -13.30 -11.51
N LEU A 242 -14.17 -12.37 -11.47
CA LEU A 242 -13.90 -10.94 -11.38
C LEU A 242 -13.17 -10.59 -10.08
N SER A 243 -13.59 -11.14 -8.94
CA SER A 243 -12.89 -10.98 -7.65
C SER A 243 -11.45 -11.47 -7.72
N ALA A 244 -11.18 -12.57 -8.44
CA ALA A 244 -9.84 -13.10 -8.63
C ALA A 244 -8.94 -12.15 -9.45
N TYR A 245 -9.46 -11.58 -10.53
CA TYR A 245 -8.71 -10.62 -11.35
C TYR A 245 -8.47 -9.30 -10.63
N LEU A 246 -9.45 -8.81 -9.85
CA LEU A 246 -9.29 -7.62 -9.01
C LEU A 246 -8.23 -7.85 -7.93
N ASN A 247 -8.19 -9.06 -7.34
CA ASN A 247 -7.15 -9.44 -6.39
C ASN A 247 -5.76 -9.42 -7.04
N LEU A 248 -5.63 -10.09 -8.19
CA LEU A 248 -4.37 -10.18 -8.92
C LEU A 248 -3.84 -8.80 -9.33
N PHE A 249 -4.74 -7.89 -9.71
CA PHE A 249 -4.34 -6.54 -10.01
C PHE A 249 -3.87 -5.79 -8.75
N GLY A 250 -4.60 -5.91 -7.64
CA GLY A 250 -4.20 -5.31 -6.36
C GLY A 250 -2.79 -5.76 -5.97
N ASP A 251 -2.53 -7.06 -6.08
CA ASP A 251 -1.23 -7.68 -5.85
C ASP A 251 -0.14 -7.17 -6.82
N PHE A 252 -0.44 -7.03 -8.12
CA PHE A 252 0.51 -6.42 -9.08
C PHE A 252 0.97 -5.03 -8.65
N VAL A 253 0.05 -4.22 -8.13
CA VAL A 253 0.37 -2.85 -7.75
C VAL A 253 1.04 -2.78 -6.39
N HIS A 254 0.68 -3.66 -5.46
CA HIS A 254 1.42 -3.84 -4.22
C HIS A 254 2.90 -4.17 -4.52
N ASN A 255 3.12 -5.15 -5.40
CA ASN A 255 4.44 -5.51 -5.90
C ASN A 255 5.18 -4.33 -6.55
N ILE A 256 4.49 -3.46 -7.30
CA ILE A 256 5.08 -2.22 -7.82
C ILE A 256 5.59 -1.33 -6.67
N THR A 257 4.81 -1.12 -5.61
CA THR A 257 5.26 -0.32 -4.48
C THR A 257 6.44 -0.93 -3.75
N ASP A 258 6.46 -2.25 -3.57
CA ASP A 258 7.57 -2.97 -2.95
C ASP A 258 8.88 -2.76 -3.70
N GLY A 259 8.87 -2.94 -5.02
CA GLY A 259 10.06 -2.73 -5.84
C GLY A 259 10.56 -1.28 -5.81
N LEU A 260 9.64 -0.32 -5.77
CA LEU A 260 9.99 1.10 -5.67
C LEU A 260 10.58 1.42 -4.28
N ALA A 261 10.06 0.79 -3.23
CA ALA A 261 10.59 0.88 -1.86
C ALA A 261 12.00 0.33 -1.76
N MET A 262 12.30 -0.81 -2.39
CA MET A 262 13.64 -1.41 -2.40
C MET A 262 14.66 -0.45 -3.00
N ALA A 263 14.34 0.12 -4.17
CA ALA A 263 15.22 1.10 -4.81
C ALA A 263 15.48 2.32 -3.90
N ALA A 264 14.42 2.97 -3.42
CA ALA A 264 14.58 4.16 -2.59
C ALA A 264 15.35 3.88 -1.29
N SER A 265 15.08 2.75 -0.63
CA SER A 265 15.70 2.41 0.65
C SER A 265 17.21 2.12 0.51
N PHE A 266 17.63 1.36 -0.50
CA PHE A 266 19.06 1.06 -0.70
C PHE A 266 19.86 2.27 -1.19
N TYR A 267 19.24 3.20 -1.93
CA TYR A 267 19.87 4.45 -2.30
C TYR A 267 19.93 5.47 -1.16
N SER A 268 19.02 5.37 -0.18
CA SER A 268 19.15 6.08 1.09
C SER A 268 20.32 5.53 1.90
N SER A 269 20.30 4.25 2.28
CA SER A 269 21.38 3.61 3.02
C SER A 269 21.35 2.08 2.92
N PRO A 270 22.50 1.38 2.94
CA PRO A 270 22.55 -0.09 2.92
C PRO A 270 21.78 -0.75 4.08
N LEU A 271 21.83 -0.14 5.27
CA LEU A 271 21.14 -0.68 6.45
C LEU A 271 19.63 -0.57 6.28
N ILE A 272 19.17 0.60 5.84
CA ILE A 272 17.75 0.89 5.57
C ILE A 272 17.22 -0.03 4.49
N GLY A 273 17.94 -0.16 3.36
CA GLY A 273 17.58 -1.12 2.32
C GLY A 273 17.43 -2.56 2.84
N ALA A 274 18.35 -3.01 3.70
CA ALA A 274 18.30 -4.34 4.27
C ALA A 274 17.14 -4.53 5.27
N THR A 275 16.86 -3.54 6.13
CA THR A 275 15.73 -3.57 7.07
C THR A 275 14.40 -3.49 6.35
N THR A 276 14.24 -2.62 5.34
CA THR A 276 13.04 -2.58 4.46
C THR A 276 12.83 -3.93 3.78
N THR A 277 13.90 -4.56 3.25
CA THR A 277 13.78 -5.87 2.59
C THR A 277 13.24 -6.93 3.54
N LEU A 278 13.77 -6.97 4.77
CA LEU A 278 13.31 -7.89 5.81
C LEU A 278 11.85 -7.62 6.21
N ALA A 279 11.49 -6.34 6.33
CA ALA A 279 10.13 -5.90 6.64
C ALA A 279 9.14 -6.34 5.56
N CYS A 280 9.43 -6.03 4.29
CA CYS A 280 8.63 -6.44 3.14
C CYS A 280 8.52 -7.96 3.06
N PHE A 281 9.65 -8.67 3.14
CA PHE A 281 9.65 -10.14 3.10
C PHE A 281 8.72 -10.76 4.16
N ALA A 282 8.65 -10.18 5.36
CA ALA A 282 7.82 -10.69 6.43
C ALA A 282 6.32 -10.51 6.19
N HIS A 283 5.89 -9.41 5.54
CA HIS A 283 4.47 -9.20 5.21
C HIS A 283 4.06 -9.79 3.86
N GLU A 284 5.00 -10.05 2.95
CA GLU A 284 4.76 -10.68 1.67
C GLU A 284 4.39 -12.16 1.79
N ILE A 285 5.05 -12.94 2.66
CA ILE A 285 4.74 -14.37 2.82
C ILE A 285 3.24 -14.60 3.15
N PRO A 286 2.66 -13.93 4.18
CA PRO A 286 1.24 -14.11 4.46
C PRO A 286 0.31 -13.52 3.38
N HIS A 287 0.68 -12.41 2.73
CA HIS A 287 -0.10 -11.82 1.63
C HIS A 287 -0.19 -12.77 0.43
N GLU A 288 0.94 -13.27 -0.03
CA GLU A 288 1.04 -14.22 -1.15
C GLU A 288 0.24 -15.51 -0.87
N ILE A 289 0.24 -16.00 0.37
CA ILE A 289 -0.58 -17.16 0.78
C ILE A 289 -2.08 -16.86 0.70
N ALA A 290 -2.48 -15.63 1.08
CA ALA A 290 -3.86 -15.18 1.01
C ALA A 290 -4.35 -15.07 -0.44
N ASP A 291 -3.56 -14.44 -1.28
CA ASP A 291 -3.89 -14.24 -2.69
C ASP A 291 -3.94 -15.56 -3.46
N TYR A 292 -2.98 -16.46 -3.23
CA TYR A 292 -3.00 -17.82 -3.74
C TYR A 292 -4.30 -18.56 -3.36
N SER A 293 -4.74 -18.42 -2.11
CA SER A 293 -5.96 -19.07 -1.62
C SER A 293 -7.22 -18.51 -2.28
N ILE A 294 -7.27 -17.21 -2.56
CA ILE A 294 -8.37 -16.56 -3.28
C ILE A 294 -8.43 -17.06 -4.72
N LEU A 295 -7.30 -17.07 -5.44
CA LEU A 295 -7.23 -17.54 -6.83
C LEU A 295 -7.72 -18.98 -6.97
N VAL A 296 -7.25 -19.89 -6.10
CA VAL A 296 -7.68 -21.30 -6.12
C VAL A 296 -9.18 -21.42 -5.82
N ARG A 297 -9.71 -20.68 -4.84
CA ARG A 297 -11.15 -20.69 -4.51
C ARG A 297 -12.02 -20.11 -5.63
N SER A 298 -11.49 -19.19 -6.42
CA SER A 298 -12.14 -18.66 -7.63
C SER A 298 -12.05 -19.58 -8.86
N GLY A 299 -11.46 -20.76 -8.70
CA GLY A 299 -11.43 -21.80 -9.72
C GLY A 299 -10.14 -21.87 -10.55
N PHE A 300 -9.08 -21.15 -10.14
CA PHE A 300 -7.76 -21.33 -10.76
C PHE A 300 -7.16 -22.67 -10.31
N THR A 301 -6.51 -23.38 -11.23
CA THR A 301 -5.66 -24.51 -10.85
C THR A 301 -4.43 -24.01 -10.08
N LYS A 302 -3.81 -24.87 -9.26
CA LYS A 302 -2.58 -24.52 -8.52
C LYS A 302 -1.50 -23.92 -9.44
N LYS A 303 -1.34 -24.47 -10.65
CA LYS A 303 -0.38 -23.97 -11.64
C LYS A 303 -0.75 -22.58 -12.16
N GLN A 304 -2.03 -22.35 -12.45
CA GLN A 304 -2.50 -21.04 -12.91
C GLN A 304 -2.34 -19.98 -11.82
N ALA A 305 -2.73 -20.29 -10.58
CA ALA A 305 -2.57 -19.37 -9.45
C ALA A 305 -1.09 -18.98 -9.25
N MET A 306 -0.19 -19.96 -9.22
CA MET A 306 1.26 -19.69 -9.12
C MET A 306 1.81 -18.88 -10.31
N GLN A 307 1.37 -19.16 -11.54
CA GLN A 307 1.82 -18.38 -12.71
C GLN A 307 1.31 -16.94 -12.67
N SER A 308 0.09 -16.73 -12.16
CA SER A 308 -0.47 -15.40 -11.97
C SER A 308 0.31 -14.60 -10.93
N GLN A 309 0.67 -15.19 -9.78
CA GLN A 309 1.47 -14.52 -8.74
C GLN A 309 2.91 -14.23 -9.24
N PHE A 310 3.51 -15.14 -10.01
CA PHE A 310 4.81 -14.84 -10.63
C PHE A 310 4.72 -13.71 -11.66
N LEU A 311 3.57 -13.53 -12.31
CA LEU A 311 3.35 -12.42 -13.23
C LEU A 311 3.19 -11.09 -12.49
N THR A 312 2.58 -11.08 -11.30
CA THR A 312 2.45 -9.87 -10.49
C THR A 312 3.81 -9.40 -9.95
N ALA A 313 4.67 -10.34 -9.57
CA ALA A 313 6.08 -10.11 -9.20
C ALA A 313 6.91 -9.36 -10.27
N VAL A 314 6.55 -9.45 -11.57
CA VAL A 314 7.23 -8.66 -12.62
C VAL A 314 7.07 -7.16 -12.38
N GLY A 315 5.94 -6.75 -11.80
CA GLY A 315 5.67 -5.36 -11.41
C GLY A 315 6.74 -4.81 -10.47
N ALA A 316 7.18 -5.62 -9.50
CA ALA A 316 8.22 -5.24 -8.55
C ALA A 316 9.57 -5.00 -9.23
N PHE A 317 9.96 -5.84 -10.19
CA PHE A 317 11.20 -5.60 -10.94
C PHE A 317 11.12 -4.34 -11.79
N VAL A 318 10.00 -4.12 -12.49
CA VAL A 318 9.81 -2.92 -13.32
C VAL A 318 9.92 -1.65 -12.48
N SER A 319 9.29 -1.62 -11.32
CA SER A 319 9.34 -0.46 -10.42
C SER A 319 10.69 -0.29 -9.74
N THR A 320 11.41 -1.38 -9.44
CA THR A 320 12.79 -1.33 -8.93
C THR A 320 13.70 -0.64 -9.94
N PHE A 321 13.66 -1.06 -11.22
CA PHE A 321 14.43 -0.40 -12.27
C PHE A 321 14.01 1.04 -12.49
N MET A 322 12.72 1.35 -12.36
CA MET A 322 12.21 2.72 -12.42
C MET A 322 12.74 3.58 -11.26
N GLY A 323 12.76 3.07 -10.03
CA GLY A 323 13.32 3.76 -8.87
C GLY A 323 14.82 4.02 -9.02
N ILE A 324 15.57 3.01 -9.48
CA ILE A 324 17.00 3.16 -9.85
C ILE A 324 17.17 4.26 -10.90
N ALA A 325 16.32 4.29 -11.93
CA ALA A 325 16.39 5.30 -12.99
C ALA A 325 16.07 6.71 -12.47
N ILE A 326 15.03 6.87 -11.64
CA ILE A 326 14.68 8.15 -11.00
C ILE A 326 15.86 8.68 -10.21
N HIS A 327 16.47 7.85 -9.35
CA HIS A 327 17.61 8.26 -8.55
C HIS A 327 18.81 8.65 -9.42
N ASN A 328 19.15 7.86 -10.44
CA ASN A 328 20.28 8.18 -11.33
C ASN A 328 20.04 9.46 -12.14
N ILE A 329 18.81 9.74 -12.56
CA ILE A 329 18.46 11.00 -13.25
C ILE A 329 18.66 12.18 -12.30
N SER A 330 18.11 12.10 -11.08
CA SER A 330 18.28 13.13 -10.05
C SER A 330 19.76 13.37 -9.71
N ALA A 331 20.55 12.30 -9.58
CA ALA A 331 21.99 12.40 -9.33
C ALA A 331 22.79 12.96 -10.53
N SER A 332 22.27 12.87 -11.76
CA SER A 332 22.94 13.36 -12.97
C SER A 332 22.61 14.80 -13.34
N GLU A 333 21.48 15.33 -12.86
CA GLU A 333 21.18 16.78 -12.94
C GLU A 333 22.09 17.58 -12.00
N GLU A 334 22.64 16.94 -10.97
CA GLU A 334 23.70 17.46 -10.12
C GLU A 334 25.07 17.23 -10.74
N GLY A 335 25.55 18.22 -11.48
CA GLY A 335 26.97 18.30 -11.82
C GLY A 335 27.84 18.47 -10.56
N GLY A 336 28.19 17.35 -9.91
CA GLY A 336 29.30 17.16 -8.98
C GLY A 336 29.21 17.89 -7.64
N ILE A 337 28.99 17.15 -6.54
CA ILE A 337 29.39 17.49 -5.16
C ILE A 337 29.18 18.99 -4.80
N GLU A 338 28.03 19.56 -5.15
CA GLU A 338 27.57 20.80 -4.52
C GLU A 338 26.58 20.41 -3.44
N SER A 339 27.13 20.13 -2.26
CA SER A 339 26.40 20.03 -1.00
C SER A 339 25.26 21.06 -0.93
N THR A 340 24.04 20.59 -0.69
CA THR A 340 22.80 21.36 -0.60
C THR A 340 23.01 22.70 0.14
N ASP A 341 22.66 23.82 -0.49
CA ASP A 341 22.62 25.14 0.18
C ASP A 341 21.38 25.21 1.09
N LEU A 342 21.59 24.96 2.38
CA LEU A 342 20.54 25.00 3.40
C LEU A 342 19.95 26.40 3.54
N ALA A 343 20.75 27.44 3.30
CA ALA A 343 20.27 28.81 3.35
C ALA A 343 19.29 29.11 2.21
N ALA A 344 19.39 28.41 1.08
CA ALA A 344 18.43 28.52 -0.02
C ALA A 344 17.04 27.96 0.36
N GLY A 345 16.98 26.90 1.18
CA GLY A 345 15.73 26.39 1.74
C GLY A 345 15.01 27.42 2.61
N ILE A 346 15.75 28.10 3.49
CA ILE A 346 15.19 29.19 4.31
C ILE A 346 14.67 30.34 3.44
N ARG A 347 15.41 30.68 2.36
CA ARG A 347 15.01 31.74 1.42
C ARG A 347 13.91 31.32 0.45
N GLN A 348 13.58 30.04 0.36
CA GLN A 348 12.66 29.47 -0.64
C GLN A 348 13.15 29.70 -2.08
N THR A 349 14.46 29.65 -2.27
CA THR A 349 15.14 29.77 -3.57
C THR A 349 16.00 28.55 -3.87
N ALA A 350 15.74 27.43 -3.18
CA ALA A 350 16.45 26.18 -3.43
C ALA A 350 16.07 25.62 -4.82
N SER A 351 16.95 24.80 -5.38
CA SER A 351 16.79 24.18 -6.71
C SER A 351 15.66 23.14 -6.76
N GLY A 352 15.19 22.67 -5.61
CA GLY A 352 14.15 21.68 -5.51
C GLY A 352 12.73 22.20 -5.78
N ILE A 353 11.77 21.33 -5.50
CA ILE A 353 10.36 21.54 -5.84
C ILE A 353 9.80 22.74 -5.07
N LEU A 354 9.13 23.66 -5.80
CA LEU A 354 8.52 24.87 -5.26
C LEU A 354 9.48 25.76 -4.43
N GLY A 355 10.77 25.76 -4.77
CA GLY A 355 11.79 26.55 -4.10
C GLY A 355 12.27 25.96 -2.77
N THR A 356 11.87 24.71 -2.45
CA THR A 356 12.31 23.96 -1.27
C THR A 356 13.53 23.10 -1.61
N THR A 357 14.12 22.48 -0.59
CA THR A 357 15.22 21.51 -0.75
C THR A 357 14.76 20.14 -1.29
N VAL A 358 13.46 19.91 -1.45
CA VAL A 358 12.89 18.60 -1.85
C VAL A 358 13.17 18.28 -3.31
N GLN A 359 13.74 17.10 -3.56
CA GLN A 359 13.93 16.53 -4.89
C GLN A 359 12.83 15.53 -5.26
N LEU A 360 12.83 15.07 -6.52
CA LEU A 360 11.87 14.07 -6.97
C LEU A 360 12.12 12.69 -6.32
N SER A 361 13.39 12.34 -6.08
CA SER A 361 13.79 11.13 -5.33
C SER A 361 13.22 11.12 -3.91
N ASP A 362 13.27 12.26 -3.21
CA ASP A 362 12.70 12.41 -1.86
C ASP A 362 11.20 12.13 -1.76
N LEU A 363 10.47 12.22 -2.89
CA LEU A 363 9.02 11.97 -2.94
C LEU A 363 8.67 10.50 -3.18
N VAL A 364 9.64 9.65 -3.47
CA VAL A 364 9.43 8.22 -3.73
C VAL A 364 8.96 7.49 -2.47
N ILE A 365 9.70 7.61 -1.36
CA ILE A 365 9.31 6.99 -0.07
C ILE A 365 7.95 7.50 0.43
N PRO A 366 7.67 8.82 0.46
CA PRO A 366 6.34 9.34 0.77
C PRO A 366 5.24 8.73 -0.08
N PHE A 367 5.43 8.67 -1.40
CA PHE A 367 4.46 8.09 -2.33
C PHE A 367 4.19 6.61 -2.01
N VAL A 368 5.24 5.82 -1.78
CA VAL A 368 5.13 4.41 -1.40
C VAL A 368 4.39 4.26 -0.06
N ALA A 369 4.76 5.04 0.96
CA ALA A 369 4.11 5.02 2.27
C ALA A 369 2.61 5.31 2.17
N GLY A 370 2.21 6.24 1.30
CA GLY A 370 0.81 6.52 0.99
C GLY A 370 0.08 5.33 0.36
N GLY A 371 0.73 4.65 -0.58
CA GLY A 371 0.21 3.43 -1.22
C GLY A 371 0.00 2.29 -0.23
N PHE A 372 1.00 1.99 0.60
CA PHE A 372 0.89 0.98 1.66
C PHE A 372 -0.17 1.35 2.69
N LEU A 373 -0.28 2.62 3.08
CA LEU A 373 -1.35 3.07 3.98
C LEU A 373 -2.74 2.77 3.39
N TYR A 374 -2.91 2.99 2.08
CA TYR A 374 -4.15 2.65 1.39
C TYR A 374 -4.41 1.14 1.39
N ILE A 375 -3.43 0.32 0.99
CA ILE A 375 -3.56 -1.15 0.96
C ILE A 375 -3.93 -1.68 2.35
N GLY A 376 -3.17 -1.33 3.38
CA GLY A 376 -3.40 -1.82 4.73
C GLY A 376 -4.73 -1.36 5.32
N ALA A 377 -5.01 -0.05 5.27
CA ALA A 377 -6.16 0.53 5.98
C ALA A 377 -7.48 0.41 5.22
N VAL A 378 -7.46 0.45 3.89
CA VAL A 378 -8.68 0.51 3.06
C VAL A 378 -8.94 -0.80 2.33
N ALA A 379 -7.91 -1.47 1.80
CA ALA A 379 -8.11 -2.70 1.04
C ALA A 379 -8.21 -3.94 1.95
N VAL A 380 -7.35 -4.03 2.97
CA VAL A 380 -7.20 -5.27 3.77
C VAL A 380 -7.93 -5.20 5.11
N LEU A 381 -7.78 -4.14 5.90
CA LEU A 381 -8.39 -4.08 7.24
C LEU A 381 -9.92 -4.28 7.23
N PRO A 382 -10.71 -3.75 6.27
CA PRO A 382 -12.15 -3.99 6.23
C PRO A 382 -12.55 -5.45 5.95
N THR A 383 -11.71 -6.22 5.24
CA THR A 383 -12.01 -7.64 4.96
C THR A 383 -11.87 -8.48 6.22
N LEU A 384 -10.85 -8.18 7.05
CA LEU A 384 -10.71 -8.78 8.39
C LEU A 384 -11.95 -8.48 9.25
N LEU A 385 -12.42 -7.24 9.27
CA LEU A 385 -13.59 -6.86 10.06
C LEU A 385 -14.87 -7.58 9.62
N ALA A 386 -15.02 -7.91 8.33
CA ALA A 386 -16.22 -8.54 7.79
C ALA A 386 -16.29 -10.06 8.05
N GLU A 387 -15.15 -10.74 8.16
CA GLU A 387 -15.09 -12.20 8.23
C GLU A 387 -15.04 -12.78 9.66
N SER A 388 -14.71 -11.98 10.67
CA SER A 388 -14.51 -12.43 12.06
C SER A 388 -15.84 -12.66 12.81
N LYS A 389 -16.42 -13.85 12.68
CA LYS A 389 -17.71 -14.20 13.30
C LYS A 389 -17.62 -14.76 14.73
N SER A 390 -16.42 -15.07 15.23
CA SER A 390 -16.19 -15.68 16.56
C SER A 390 -15.20 -14.86 17.40
N GLY A 391 -15.53 -14.59 18.66
CA GLY A 391 -14.67 -13.81 19.56
C GLY A 391 -13.29 -14.44 19.81
N ALA A 392 -13.20 -15.77 19.84
CA ALA A 392 -11.92 -16.47 19.98
C ALA A 392 -11.03 -16.31 18.73
N GLN A 393 -11.65 -16.20 17.55
CA GLN A 393 -10.95 -15.95 16.31
C GLN A 393 -10.45 -14.50 16.24
N ALA A 394 -11.31 -13.53 16.59
CA ALA A 394 -10.92 -12.13 16.67
C ALA A 394 -9.74 -11.91 17.64
N LEU A 395 -9.71 -12.59 18.79
CA LEU A 395 -8.59 -12.51 19.71
C LEU A 395 -7.27 -13.04 19.10
N ARG A 396 -7.33 -14.12 18.30
CA ARG A 396 -6.16 -14.65 17.59
C ARG A 396 -5.68 -13.69 16.52
N GLU A 397 -6.59 -13.06 15.79
CA GLU A 397 -6.27 -12.05 14.77
C GLU A 397 -5.64 -10.81 15.40
N PHE A 398 -6.17 -10.31 16.51
CA PHE A 398 -5.53 -9.20 17.24
C PHE A 398 -4.15 -9.58 17.79
N ALA A 399 -3.99 -10.78 18.32
CA ALA A 399 -2.68 -11.26 18.77
C ALA A 399 -1.69 -11.36 17.59
N ALA A 400 -2.12 -11.91 16.45
CA ALA A 400 -1.29 -12.01 15.25
C ALA A 400 -0.92 -10.63 14.69
N MET A 401 -1.87 -9.69 14.65
CA MET A 401 -1.62 -8.31 14.27
C MET A 401 -0.60 -7.65 15.21
N ALA A 402 -0.73 -7.82 16.53
CA ALA A 402 0.21 -7.30 17.50
C ALA A 402 1.62 -7.91 17.32
N VAL A 403 1.72 -9.21 17.02
CA VAL A 403 3.00 -9.84 16.68
C VAL A 403 3.61 -9.22 15.43
N GLY A 404 2.82 -8.95 14.38
CA GLY A 404 3.27 -8.24 13.19
C GLY A 404 3.86 -6.86 13.51
N VAL A 405 3.15 -6.07 14.34
CA VAL A 405 3.61 -4.76 14.81
C VAL A 405 4.90 -4.87 15.64
N ILE A 406 4.99 -5.84 16.55
CA ILE A 406 6.18 -6.06 17.38
C ILE A 406 7.38 -6.45 16.51
N CYS A 407 7.19 -7.33 15.52
CA CYS A 407 8.26 -7.71 14.61
C CYS A 407 8.83 -6.48 13.89
N MET A 408 7.98 -5.63 13.32
CA MET A 408 8.45 -4.42 12.62
C MET A 408 9.02 -3.37 13.57
N PHE A 409 8.43 -3.21 14.75
CA PHE A 409 9.01 -2.35 15.78
C PHE A 409 10.43 -2.80 16.13
N LEU A 410 10.68 -4.10 16.31
CA LEU A 410 12.01 -4.62 16.59
C LEU A 410 12.97 -4.44 15.41
N VAL A 411 12.49 -4.51 14.16
CA VAL A 411 13.31 -4.21 12.99
C VAL A 411 13.70 -2.73 12.97
N ALA A 412 12.71 -1.83 13.04
CA ALA A 412 12.93 -0.38 13.01
C ALA A 412 13.70 0.16 14.22
N TRP A 413 13.58 -0.48 15.39
CA TRP A 413 14.28 -0.07 16.61
C TRP A 413 15.76 -0.51 16.64
N ASN A 414 16.12 -1.55 15.89
CA ASN A 414 17.49 -2.07 15.83
C ASN A 414 18.21 -1.70 14.51
N GLU A 415 17.62 -0.78 13.75
CA GLU A 415 18.28 0.02 12.72
C GLU A 415 19.16 1.09 13.36
#